data_AF-A0A2H0W6G2-F1
#
_entry.id   AF-A0A2H0W6G2-F1
#
_cell.length_a   1.000
_cell.length_b   1.000
_cell.length_c   1.000
_cell.angle_alpha   90.00
_cell.angle_beta   90.00
_cell.angle_gamma   90.00
#
_symmetry.space_group_name_H-M   'P 1'
#
loop_
_entity.id
_entity.type
_entity.pdbx_description
1 polymer ?
#
loop_
_entity_poly.entity_id
_entity_poly.type
_entity_poly.pdbx_seq_one_letter_code
_entity_poly.pdbx_strand_id
1 'polypeptide(L)'
;MIFEHSSKNKKVLLLISVTILVLGIFMFFYSSVIFQEGNPWPQIKGISQLTFGNRDVVKLDIGENKYITKSGNLEIIKSFMKEKDYYFIEQMGSGYIFKSSTGASAVATHKYYSRYYSLWTIIENSNNANNNHWTIITNDDGITYQYPKGLLAKYISVVDWPPVVKIETGTFSCKTTPMEVSSLADVTYQRLVDDRIYCMNIKNEGAAGSVYSSYTYTTIKNDKLVKVSFILRYPNCNNYDEAQNKACVSERETFDVDAMVDKIIQTIK
;
A
#
# COMPACT_ATOMS: atom_id res chain seq x y z
N MET A 1 63.88 -26.90 -7.07
CA MET A 1 62.96 -25.74 -7.14
C MET A 1 61.47 -26.12 -7.06
N ILE A 2 61.06 -27.26 -6.47
CA ILE A 2 59.63 -27.67 -6.42
C ILE A 2 58.96 -27.32 -5.07
N PHE A 3 59.73 -27.09 -4.01
CA PHE A 3 59.20 -26.80 -2.67
C PHE A 3 58.73 -25.36 -2.46
N GLU A 4 59.15 -24.42 -3.30
CA GLU A 4 58.77 -22.99 -3.15
C GLU A 4 57.35 -22.70 -3.68
N HIS A 5 56.90 -23.44 -4.69
CA HIS A 5 55.59 -23.27 -5.30
C HIS A 5 54.44 -23.82 -4.41
N SER A 6 54.70 -24.85 -3.61
CA SER A 6 53.72 -25.46 -2.69
C SER A 6 53.35 -24.53 -1.51
N SER A 7 54.33 -23.76 -1.02
CA SER A 7 54.17 -22.82 0.10
C SER A 7 53.27 -21.63 -0.25
N LYS A 8 53.41 -21.05 -1.45
CA LYS A 8 52.55 -19.95 -1.92
C LYS A 8 51.08 -20.35 -2.01
N ASN A 9 50.78 -21.52 -2.57
CA ASN A 9 49.40 -21.99 -2.70
C ASN A 9 48.75 -22.30 -1.35
N LYS A 10 49.50 -22.85 -0.38
CA LYS A 10 49.01 -23.05 1.00
C LYS A 10 48.72 -21.74 1.72
N LYS A 11 49.58 -20.72 1.56
CA LYS A 11 49.35 -19.39 2.13
C LYS A 11 48.13 -18.69 1.53
N VAL A 12 47.93 -18.81 0.22
CA VAL A 12 46.74 -18.27 -0.48
C VAL A 12 45.46 -18.98 -0.02
N LEU A 13 45.48 -20.31 0.09
CA LEU A 13 44.33 -21.09 0.56
C LEU A 13 43.96 -20.75 2.02
N LEU A 14 44.97 -20.54 2.87
CA LEU A 14 44.78 -20.12 4.26
C LEU A 14 44.19 -18.70 4.32
N LEU A 15 44.65 -17.77 3.48
CA LEU A 15 44.10 -16.42 3.36
C LEU A 15 42.62 -16.43 2.92
N ILE A 16 42.27 -17.23 1.92
CA ILE A 16 40.88 -17.37 1.45
C ILE A 16 40.01 -17.95 2.57
N SER A 17 40.48 -19.01 3.24
CA SER A 17 39.76 -19.63 4.35
C SER A 17 39.51 -18.67 5.51
N VAL A 18 40.53 -17.90 5.91
CA VAL A 18 40.40 -16.85 6.93
C VAL A 18 39.41 -15.78 6.49
N THR A 19 39.45 -15.36 5.22
CA THR A 19 38.51 -14.35 4.69
C THR A 19 37.06 -14.84 4.72
N ILE A 20 36.82 -16.09 4.32
CA ILE A 20 35.49 -16.72 4.40
C ILE A 20 35.03 -16.84 5.85
N LEU A 21 35.93 -17.19 6.76
CA LEU A 21 35.62 -17.32 8.18
C LEU A 21 35.26 -15.96 8.79
N VAL A 22 35.99 -14.90 8.47
CA VAL A 22 35.68 -13.53 8.89
C VAL A 22 34.34 -13.06 8.30
N LEU A 23 34.09 -13.31 7.01
CA LEU A 23 32.81 -12.99 6.36
C LEU A 23 31.65 -13.77 6.97
N GLY A 24 31.86 -15.04 7.32
CA GLY A 24 30.86 -15.89 7.97
C GLY A 24 30.52 -15.41 9.38
N ILE A 25 31.54 -15.04 10.18
CA ILE A 25 31.36 -14.44 11.49
C ILE A 25 30.60 -13.11 11.36
N PHE A 26 30.97 -12.27 10.40
CA PHE A 26 30.28 -11.00 10.14
C PHE A 26 28.81 -11.24 9.75
N MET A 27 28.53 -12.17 8.82
CA MET A 27 27.15 -12.54 8.48
C MET A 27 26.37 -13.05 9.69
N PHE A 28 26.99 -13.85 10.56
CA PHE A 28 26.31 -14.38 11.74
C PHE A 28 25.86 -13.25 12.67
N PHE A 29 26.77 -12.35 13.05
CA PHE A 29 26.46 -11.25 13.97
C PHE A 29 25.52 -10.19 13.38
N TYR A 30 25.59 -9.93 12.07
CA TYR A 30 24.77 -8.91 11.42
C TYR A 30 23.60 -9.47 10.61
N SER A 31 23.33 -10.77 10.67
CA SER A 31 22.25 -11.43 9.94
C SER A 31 20.89 -10.77 10.20
N SER A 32 20.57 -10.50 11.46
CA SER A 32 19.31 -9.85 11.85
C SER A 32 19.14 -8.45 11.23
N VAL A 33 20.24 -7.73 11.01
CA VAL A 33 20.23 -6.38 10.41
C VAL A 33 20.16 -6.47 8.88
N ILE A 34 20.96 -7.34 8.27
CA ILE A 34 21.04 -7.50 6.81
C ILE A 34 19.73 -8.04 6.23
N PHE A 35 19.07 -8.94 6.94
CA PHE A 35 17.82 -9.59 6.51
C PHE A 35 16.56 -8.99 7.13
N GLN A 36 16.67 -7.82 7.80
CA GLN A 36 15.53 -7.15 8.43
C GLN A 36 14.39 -6.81 7.43
N GLU A 37 14.75 -6.52 6.17
CA GLU A 37 13.79 -6.25 5.09
C GLU A 37 13.54 -7.48 4.18
N GLY A 38 13.96 -8.68 4.61
CA GLY A 38 13.86 -9.93 3.87
C GLY A 38 15.08 -10.20 2.98
N ASN A 39 14.86 -10.85 1.83
CA ASN A 39 15.94 -11.17 0.88
C ASN A 39 16.50 -9.88 0.24
N PRO A 40 17.79 -9.54 0.42
CA PRO A 40 18.39 -8.31 -0.11
C PRO A 40 18.82 -8.43 -1.58
N TRP A 41 18.80 -9.64 -2.17
CA TRP A 41 19.33 -9.84 -3.52
C TRP A 41 18.68 -8.98 -4.60
N PRO A 42 17.34 -8.87 -4.64
CA PRO A 42 16.64 -8.07 -5.63
C PRO A 42 17.08 -6.59 -5.61
N GLN A 43 17.26 -6.02 -4.43
CA GLN A 43 17.73 -4.64 -4.23
C GLN A 43 19.18 -4.49 -4.69
N ILE A 44 20.07 -5.42 -4.33
CA ILE A 44 21.48 -5.36 -4.76
C ILE A 44 21.59 -5.51 -6.28
N LYS A 45 20.81 -6.41 -6.90
CA LYS A 45 20.71 -6.54 -8.35
C LYS A 45 20.22 -5.23 -8.98
N GLY A 46 19.21 -4.60 -8.39
CA GLY A 46 18.71 -3.29 -8.81
C GLY A 46 19.77 -2.20 -8.73
N ILE A 47 20.49 -2.11 -7.61
CA ILE A 47 21.61 -1.17 -7.40
C ILE A 47 22.71 -1.38 -8.43
N SER A 48 23.08 -2.63 -8.69
CA SER A 48 24.09 -2.97 -9.71
C SER A 48 23.66 -2.47 -11.09
N GLN A 49 22.39 -2.63 -11.46
CA GLN A 49 21.85 -2.12 -12.72
C GLN A 49 21.79 -0.59 -12.77
N LEU A 50 21.47 0.09 -11.66
CA LEU A 50 21.50 1.56 -11.59
C LEU A 50 22.92 2.14 -11.67
N THR A 51 23.90 1.41 -11.14
CA THR A 51 25.28 1.88 -11.01
C THR A 51 26.09 1.59 -12.26
N PHE A 52 25.96 0.39 -12.81
CA PHE A 52 26.78 -0.10 -13.93
C PHE A 52 26.00 -0.25 -15.24
N GLY A 53 24.67 -0.25 -15.19
CA GLY A 53 23.81 -0.53 -16.34
C GLY A 53 23.23 0.70 -17.06
N ASN A 54 23.61 1.94 -16.68
CA ASN A 54 23.05 3.19 -17.21
C ASN A 54 21.52 3.23 -17.21
N ARG A 55 20.89 2.71 -16.15
CA ARG A 55 19.44 2.81 -15.93
C ARG A 55 19.17 3.80 -14.80
N ASP A 56 18.14 4.62 -14.97
CA ASP A 56 17.71 5.56 -13.93
C ASP A 56 16.60 4.99 -13.04
N VAL A 57 15.81 4.07 -13.57
CA VAL A 57 14.77 3.31 -12.86
C VAL A 57 14.91 1.83 -13.15
N VAL A 58 14.84 1.00 -12.11
CA VAL A 58 14.89 -0.46 -12.23
C VAL A 58 13.71 -1.07 -11.49
N LYS A 59 12.93 -1.91 -12.18
CA LYS A 59 11.90 -2.74 -11.53
C LYS A 59 12.59 -3.84 -10.72
N LEU A 60 12.14 -4.03 -9.49
CA LEU A 60 12.67 -5.04 -8.60
C LEU A 60 11.89 -6.35 -8.75
N ASP A 61 12.60 -7.48 -8.67
CA ASP A 61 12.01 -8.82 -8.65
C ASP A 61 11.44 -9.17 -7.25
N ILE A 62 10.78 -8.20 -6.59
CA ILE A 62 10.14 -8.36 -5.26
C ILE A 62 8.78 -7.69 -5.21
N GLY A 63 7.73 -8.51 -5.10
CA GLY A 63 6.36 -8.02 -5.09
C GLY A 63 5.97 -7.36 -6.42
N GLU A 64 4.68 -7.05 -6.56
CA GLU A 64 4.21 -6.34 -7.74
C GLU A 64 4.55 -4.85 -7.63
N ASN A 65 5.00 -4.29 -8.76
CA ASN A 65 5.19 -2.85 -8.96
C ASN A 65 6.15 -2.12 -7.99
N LYS A 66 7.21 -2.80 -7.55
CA LYS A 66 8.33 -2.16 -6.84
C LYS A 66 9.46 -1.77 -7.78
N TYR A 67 10.03 -0.60 -7.55
CA TYR A 67 11.11 -0.03 -8.34
C TYR A 67 12.17 0.60 -7.45
N ILE A 68 13.37 0.79 -7.99
CA ILE A 68 14.48 1.46 -7.32
C ILE A 68 15.08 2.52 -8.25
N THR A 69 15.47 3.65 -7.66
CA THR A 69 16.19 4.75 -8.35
C THR A 69 17.34 5.24 -7.49
N LYS A 70 18.22 6.06 -8.06
CA LYS A 70 19.14 6.89 -7.27
C LYS A 70 18.34 7.94 -6.49
N SER A 71 18.73 8.20 -5.26
CA SER A 71 18.14 9.23 -4.39
C SER A 71 18.59 10.63 -4.82
N GLY A 72 17.78 11.63 -4.50
CA GLY A 72 18.13 13.05 -4.68
C GLY A 72 17.69 13.67 -6.01
N ASN A 73 17.18 12.87 -6.96
CA ASN A 73 16.57 13.39 -8.18
C ASN A 73 15.15 12.84 -8.37
N LEU A 74 14.17 13.64 -7.97
CA LEU A 74 12.74 13.31 -8.05
C LEU A 74 12.20 13.40 -9.49
N GLU A 75 12.90 14.06 -10.41
CA GLU A 75 12.49 14.12 -11.83
C GLU A 75 12.62 12.77 -12.54
N ILE A 76 13.43 11.86 -12.00
CA ILE A 76 13.59 10.50 -12.54
C ILE A 76 12.24 9.76 -12.56
N ILE A 77 11.51 9.76 -11.43
CA ILE A 77 10.22 9.05 -11.37
C ILE A 77 9.16 9.74 -12.21
N LYS A 78 9.18 11.08 -12.26
CA LYS A 78 8.22 11.84 -13.08
C LYS A 78 8.44 11.57 -14.57
N SER A 79 9.69 11.53 -15.02
CA SER A 79 10.04 11.20 -16.40
C SER A 79 9.64 9.77 -16.76
N PHE A 80 9.92 8.82 -15.87
CA PHE A 80 9.51 7.43 -16.03
C PHE A 80 7.99 7.26 -16.14
N MET A 81 7.20 8.00 -15.34
CA MET A 81 5.74 7.97 -15.44
C MET A 81 5.25 8.67 -16.71
N LYS A 82 5.89 9.76 -17.13
CA LYS A 82 5.54 10.47 -18.37
C LYS A 82 5.71 9.59 -19.61
N GLU A 83 6.75 8.76 -19.66
CA GLU A 83 6.94 7.76 -20.72
C GLU A 83 5.79 6.75 -20.81
N LYS A 84 5.06 6.55 -19.71
CA LYS A 84 3.86 5.69 -19.61
C LYS A 84 2.54 6.44 -19.79
N ASP A 85 2.57 7.66 -20.34
CA ASP A 85 1.42 8.56 -20.46
C ASP A 85 0.80 8.96 -19.11
N TYR A 86 1.60 9.11 -18.05
CA TYR A 86 1.14 9.62 -16.76
C TYR A 86 1.84 10.95 -16.42
N TYR A 87 1.05 12.01 -16.30
CA TYR A 87 1.53 13.36 -15.99
C TYR A 87 1.42 13.64 -14.50
N PHE A 88 2.48 14.16 -13.91
CA PHE A 88 2.52 14.52 -12.49
C PHE A 88 1.55 15.66 -12.20
N ILE A 89 0.74 15.50 -11.15
CA ILE A 89 -0.23 16.49 -10.70
C ILE A 89 0.27 17.17 -9.44
N GLU A 90 0.46 16.38 -8.38
CA GLU A 90 0.86 16.90 -7.07
C GLU A 90 1.52 15.82 -6.20
N GLN A 91 2.10 16.26 -5.08
CA GLN A 91 2.74 15.40 -4.10
C GLN A 91 2.08 15.59 -2.74
N MET A 92 1.70 14.48 -2.10
CA MET A 92 1.17 14.42 -0.75
C MET A 92 2.07 13.56 0.13
N GLY A 93 2.93 14.20 0.92
CA GLY A 93 3.93 13.50 1.74
C GLY A 93 4.92 12.72 0.87
N SER A 94 4.92 11.39 1.00
CA SER A 94 5.71 10.48 0.16
C SER A 94 4.98 10.02 -1.10
N GLY A 95 3.69 10.32 -1.26
CA GLY A 95 2.89 9.93 -2.42
C GLY A 95 2.94 10.96 -3.54
N TYR A 96 3.20 10.49 -4.76
CA TYR A 96 3.20 11.29 -5.98
C TYR A 96 1.99 10.88 -6.82
N ILE A 97 1.13 11.84 -7.13
CA ILE A 97 -0.12 11.61 -7.85
C ILE A 97 0.11 11.95 -9.33
N PHE A 98 -0.29 11.02 -10.19
CA PHE A 98 -0.22 11.16 -11.64
C PHE A 98 -1.57 10.91 -12.30
N LYS A 99 -1.79 11.54 -13.45
CA LYS A 99 -2.98 11.37 -14.27
C LYS A 99 -2.61 11.17 -15.73
N SER A 100 -3.24 10.20 -16.37
CA SER A 100 -3.09 9.96 -17.81
C SER A 100 -4.00 10.86 -18.63
N SER A 101 -3.62 11.07 -19.89
CA SER A 101 -4.48 11.73 -20.89
C SER A 101 -5.86 11.05 -21.02
N THR A 102 -5.93 9.75 -20.73
CA THR A 102 -7.15 8.92 -20.75
C THR A 102 -8.01 9.05 -19.48
N GLY A 103 -7.55 9.80 -18.48
CA GLY A 103 -8.22 9.98 -17.19
C GLY A 103 -7.90 8.91 -16.13
N ALA A 104 -7.09 7.89 -16.45
CA ALA A 104 -6.56 6.94 -15.46
C ALA A 104 -5.63 7.65 -14.45
N SER A 105 -5.60 7.19 -13.20
CA SER A 105 -4.72 7.73 -12.16
C SER A 105 -3.63 6.74 -11.79
N ALA A 106 -2.49 7.24 -11.36
CA ALA A 106 -1.44 6.42 -10.78
C ALA A 106 -0.85 7.11 -9.55
N VAL A 107 -0.44 6.31 -8.56
CA VAL A 107 0.21 6.81 -7.35
C VAL A 107 1.58 6.15 -7.24
N ALA A 108 2.64 6.95 -7.14
CA ALA A 108 3.98 6.46 -6.83
C ALA A 108 4.35 6.86 -5.40
N THR A 109 4.54 5.87 -4.53
CA THR A 109 4.92 6.10 -3.13
C THR A 109 6.42 5.97 -2.98
N HIS A 110 7.05 7.03 -2.48
CA HIS A 110 8.49 7.13 -2.22
C HIS A 110 8.86 6.56 -0.85
N LYS A 111 9.96 5.80 -0.80
CA LYS A 111 10.59 5.37 0.46
C LYS A 111 12.11 5.45 0.31
N TYR A 112 12.80 6.06 1.27
CA TYR A 112 14.25 5.99 1.33
C TYR A 112 14.70 4.56 1.69
N TYR A 113 15.59 3.98 0.87
CA TYR A 113 16.25 2.71 1.16
C TYR A 113 17.64 2.93 1.75
N SER A 114 18.36 3.90 1.20
CA SER A 114 19.60 4.41 1.77
C SER A 114 19.80 5.88 1.37
N ARG A 115 20.89 6.49 1.84
CA ARG A 115 21.28 7.84 1.40
C ARG A 115 21.41 7.99 -0.11
N TYR A 116 21.63 6.89 -0.83
CA TYR A 116 21.90 6.87 -2.26
C TYR A 116 20.78 6.30 -3.12
N TYR A 117 19.86 5.52 -2.54
CA TYR A 117 18.84 4.81 -3.29
C TYR A 117 17.46 4.99 -2.67
N SER A 118 16.48 5.14 -3.55
CA SER A 118 15.07 5.31 -3.22
C SER A 118 14.28 4.15 -3.80
N LEU A 119 13.36 3.63 -2.99
CA LEU A 119 12.37 2.66 -3.42
C LEU A 119 11.08 3.39 -3.81
N TRP A 120 10.41 2.82 -4.79
CA TRP A 120 9.14 3.30 -5.29
C TRP A 120 8.16 2.15 -5.40
N THR A 121 6.95 2.36 -4.90
CA THR A 121 5.81 1.48 -5.17
C THR A 121 4.88 2.25 -6.09
N ILE A 122 4.63 1.73 -7.30
CA ILE A 122 3.79 2.41 -8.29
C ILE A 122 2.49 1.63 -8.44
N ILE A 123 1.37 2.27 -8.19
CA ILE A 123 0.05 1.67 -8.36
C ILE A 123 -0.63 2.43 -9.50
N GLU A 124 -0.82 1.74 -10.62
CA GLU A 124 -1.52 2.28 -11.79
C GLU A 124 -2.98 1.84 -11.73
N ASN A 125 -3.90 2.77 -11.49
CA ASN A 125 -5.34 2.54 -11.60
C ASN A 125 -5.72 2.65 -13.08
N SER A 126 -5.28 1.66 -13.85
CA SER A 126 -5.60 1.56 -15.27
C SER A 126 -7.10 1.25 -15.41
N ASN A 127 -7.82 2.07 -16.17
CA ASN A 127 -9.17 1.79 -16.67
C ASN A 127 -9.19 0.63 -17.70
N ASN A 128 -8.25 -0.35 -17.63
CA ASN A 128 -8.36 -1.58 -18.41
C ASN A 128 -9.59 -2.36 -17.94
N ALA A 129 -10.62 -2.28 -18.77
CA ALA A 129 -11.90 -2.94 -18.67
C ALA A 129 -11.86 -4.48 -18.67
N ASN A 130 -10.70 -5.12 -18.47
CA ASN A 130 -10.56 -6.59 -18.45
C ASN A 130 -10.11 -7.17 -17.09
N ASN A 131 -9.96 -6.35 -16.06
CA ASN A 131 -9.98 -6.80 -14.65
C ASN A 131 -10.83 -5.79 -13.85
N ASN A 132 -12.09 -5.63 -14.23
CA ASN A 132 -13.03 -4.91 -13.38
C ASN A 132 -13.28 -5.78 -12.14
N HIS A 133 -12.45 -5.59 -11.11
CA HIS A 133 -12.73 -6.11 -9.77
C HIS A 133 -14.03 -5.50 -9.22
N TRP A 134 -14.56 -4.45 -9.85
CA TRP A 134 -15.85 -3.85 -9.56
C TRP A 134 -16.96 -4.58 -10.30
N THR A 135 -17.95 -5.05 -9.57
CA THR A 135 -19.15 -5.69 -10.12
C THR A 135 -20.38 -4.84 -9.80
N ILE A 136 -21.42 -4.98 -10.61
CA ILE A 136 -22.73 -4.35 -10.41
C ILE A 136 -23.63 -5.32 -9.64
N ILE A 137 -24.41 -4.80 -8.70
CA ILE A 137 -25.50 -5.53 -8.05
C ILE A 137 -26.72 -4.63 -7.93
N THR A 138 -27.90 -5.26 -7.89
CA THR A 138 -29.15 -4.64 -7.46
C THR A 138 -29.57 -5.33 -6.17
N ASN A 139 -29.73 -4.58 -5.08
CA ASN A 139 -30.16 -5.14 -3.80
C ASN A 139 -31.69 -5.38 -3.76
N ASP A 140 -32.18 -5.95 -2.66
CA ASP A 140 -33.61 -6.24 -2.47
C ASP A 140 -34.50 -4.97 -2.49
N ASP A 141 -33.93 -3.80 -2.18
CA ASP A 141 -34.60 -2.50 -2.26
C ASP A 141 -34.63 -1.92 -3.69
N GLY A 142 -34.13 -2.65 -4.70
CA GLY A 142 -34.06 -2.23 -6.09
C GLY A 142 -32.94 -1.22 -6.40
N ILE A 143 -32.05 -0.96 -5.46
CA ILE A 143 -30.94 -0.01 -5.60
C ILE A 143 -29.80 -0.67 -6.36
N THR A 144 -29.38 -0.05 -7.47
CA THR A 144 -28.29 -0.58 -8.30
C THR A 144 -27.02 0.21 -8.09
N TYR A 145 -25.91 -0.49 -7.81
CA TYR A 145 -24.60 0.12 -7.54
C TYR A 145 -23.44 -0.81 -7.90
N GLN A 146 -22.24 -0.24 -7.99
CA GLN A 146 -20.99 -0.96 -8.19
C GLN A 146 -20.20 -1.06 -6.88
N TYR A 147 -19.53 -2.19 -6.68
CA TYR A 147 -18.64 -2.41 -5.54
C TYR A 147 -17.49 -3.35 -5.93
N PRO A 148 -16.33 -3.28 -5.24
CA PRO A 148 -15.23 -4.19 -5.52
C PRO A 148 -15.54 -5.59 -4.97
N LYS A 149 -15.47 -6.63 -5.80
CA LYS A 149 -15.65 -8.05 -5.45
C LYS A 149 -14.70 -8.51 -4.34
N GLY A 150 -13.54 -7.87 -4.22
CA GLY A 150 -12.59 -8.03 -3.12
C GLY A 150 -11.70 -6.80 -3.02
N LEU A 151 -11.05 -6.62 -1.86
CA LEU A 151 -10.16 -5.49 -1.64
C LEU A 151 -8.80 -5.75 -2.30
N LEU A 152 -8.17 -4.69 -2.79
CA LEU A 152 -6.78 -4.70 -3.22
C LEU A 152 -5.84 -4.58 -2.00
N ALA A 153 -6.10 -5.41 -0.99
CA ALA A 153 -5.42 -5.43 0.29
C ALA A 153 -5.04 -6.88 0.64
N LYS A 154 -3.88 -7.07 1.26
CA LYS A 154 -3.34 -8.37 1.63
C LYS A 154 -3.74 -8.78 3.05
N TYR A 155 -3.78 -7.82 3.97
CA TYR A 155 -4.03 -8.04 5.40
C TYR A 155 -5.46 -7.66 5.79
N ILE A 156 -6.04 -6.64 5.14
CA ILE A 156 -7.42 -6.22 5.38
C ILE A 156 -8.37 -7.06 4.54
N SER A 157 -9.42 -7.60 5.17
CA SER A 157 -10.40 -8.45 4.49
C SER A 157 -11.82 -7.99 4.76
N VAL A 158 -12.71 -8.20 3.78
CA VAL A 158 -14.16 -8.01 3.97
C VAL A 158 -14.75 -9.17 4.80
N VAL A 159 -15.77 -8.87 5.60
CA VAL A 159 -16.51 -9.87 6.41
C VAL A 159 -17.97 -9.91 5.99
N ASP A 160 -18.61 -8.75 5.97
CA ASP A 160 -19.97 -8.58 5.47
C ASP A 160 -19.90 -7.79 4.16
N TRP A 161 -20.21 -8.48 3.06
CA TRP A 161 -19.97 -8.00 1.69
C TRP A 161 -20.88 -8.73 0.69
N PRO A 162 -21.50 -8.07 -0.30
CA PRO A 162 -21.37 -6.66 -0.70
C PRO A 162 -21.82 -5.65 0.36
N PRO A 163 -21.41 -4.37 0.26
CA PRO A 163 -21.83 -3.35 1.18
C PRO A 163 -23.35 -3.14 1.08
N VAL A 164 -24.01 -3.01 2.23
CA VAL A 164 -25.45 -2.75 2.28
C VAL A 164 -25.70 -1.28 1.97
N VAL A 165 -26.47 -1.02 0.91
CA VAL A 165 -26.86 0.34 0.50
C VAL A 165 -28.32 0.58 0.83
N LYS A 166 -28.62 1.72 1.45
CA LYS A 166 -30.00 2.19 1.72
C LYS A 166 -30.17 3.63 1.26
N ILE A 167 -31.34 3.94 0.72
CA ILE A 167 -31.74 5.30 0.34
C ILE A 167 -32.96 5.66 1.17
N GLU A 168 -32.85 6.72 1.96
CA GLU A 168 -33.89 7.19 2.88
C GLU A 168 -34.22 8.67 2.59
N THR A 169 -35.40 9.12 3.00
CA THR A 169 -35.75 10.53 3.05
C THR A 169 -35.35 11.09 4.42
N GLY A 170 -34.68 12.25 4.44
CA GLY A 170 -34.25 12.85 5.70
C GLY A 170 -33.28 14.00 5.53
N THR A 171 -32.99 14.68 6.63
CA THR A 171 -31.97 15.72 6.68
C THR A 171 -30.63 15.12 7.05
N PHE A 172 -29.58 15.53 6.35
CA PHE A 172 -28.22 15.17 6.72
C PHE A 172 -27.79 15.92 7.97
N SER A 173 -27.29 15.19 8.95
CA SER A 173 -26.73 15.74 10.18
C SER A 173 -25.60 14.84 10.64
N CYS A 174 -24.39 15.38 10.76
CA CYS A 174 -23.26 14.66 11.32
C CYS A 174 -22.93 15.19 12.72
N LYS A 175 -23.36 14.47 13.76
CA LYS A 175 -22.98 14.77 15.14
C LYS A 175 -21.68 14.02 15.45
N THR A 176 -20.56 14.72 15.36
CA THR A 176 -19.24 14.13 15.63
C THR A 176 -19.11 13.76 17.10
N THR A 177 -18.52 12.60 17.40
CA THR A 177 -18.21 12.21 18.78
C THR A 177 -17.05 13.08 19.30
N PRO A 178 -17.15 13.73 20.47
CA PRO A 178 -16.06 14.53 21.02
C PRO A 178 -14.81 13.68 21.31
N MET A 179 -13.62 14.23 21.03
CA MET A 179 -12.33 13.53 21.22
C MET A 179 -12.09 13.06 22.66
N GLU A 180 -12.69 13.73 23.65
CA GLU A 180 -12.58 13.41 25.08
C GLU A 180 -13.28 12.09 25.46
N VAL A 181 -14.15 11.55 24.59
CA VAL A 181 -14.90 10.28 24.78
C VAL A 181 -14.42 9.19 23.82
N SER A 182 -13.28 9.39 23.15
CA SER A 182 -12.70 8.53 22.10
C SER A 182 -12.33 7.09 22.53
N SER A 183 -12.58 6.72 23.78
CA SER A 183 -12.48 5.34 24.27
C SER A 183 -13.66 4.46 23.86
N LEU A 184 -14.68 5.01 23.20
CA LEU A 184 -15.84 4.27 22.76
C LEU A 184 -15.51 3.37 21.56
N ALA A 185 -16.01 2.14 21.63
CA ALA A 185 -16.08 1.22 20.50
C ALA A 185 -16.81 1.85 19.30
N ASP A 186 -17.65 2.88 19.50
CA ASP A 186 -18.50 3.51 18.50
C ASP A 186 -18.17 5.01 18.37
N VAL A 187 -17.68 5.43 17.21
CA VAL A 187 -17.24 6.81 16.96
C VAL A 187 -17.76 7.33 15.63
N THR A 188 -18.22 8.58 15.63
CA THR A 188 -18.73 9.27 14.43
C THR A 188 -17.85 10.44 14.05
N TYR A 189 -17.48 10.53 12.77
CA TYR A 189 -16.65 11.57 12.19
C TYR A 189 -17.29 12.17 10.94
N GLN A 190 -17.00 13.45 10.69
CA GLN A 190 -17.21 14.04 9.38
C GLN A 190 -15.95 13.84 8.52
N ARG A 191 -16.15 13.46 7.25
CA ARG A 191 -15.10 13.28 6.24
C ARG A 191 -15.44 14.09 5.00
N LEU A 192 -14.41 14.65 4.36
CA LEU A 192 -14.53 15.33 3.09
C LEU A 192 -13.73 14.52 2.07
N VAL A 193 -14.38 14.02 1.03
CA VAL A 193 -13.78 13.20 -0.02
C VAL A 193 -14.19 13.81 -1.36
N ASP A 194 -13.24 14.33 -2.14
CA ASP A 194 -13.52 15.01 -3.41
C ASP A 194 -14.69 16.02 -3.32
N ASP A 195 -14.60 16.96 -2.37
CA ASP A 195 -15.61 17.99 -2.08
C ASP A 195 -16.99 17.48 -1.64
N ARG A 196 -17.12 16.19 -1.33
CA ARG A 196 -18.36 15.57 -0.84
C ARG A 196 -18.24 15.29 0.66
N ILE A 197 -19.26 15.72 1.40
CA ILE A 197 -19.30 15.56 2.85
C ILE A 197 -19.93 14.21 3.17
N TYR A 198 -19.22 13.42 3.98
CA TYR A 198 -19.66 12.15 4.50
C TYR A 198 -19.71 12.21 6.02
N CYS A 199 -20.74 11.59 6.59
CA CYS A 199 -20.75 11.24 8.00
C CYS A 199 -20.42 9.76 8.14
N MET A 200 -19.27 9.47 8.71
CA MET A 200 -18.75 8.12 8.89
C MET A 200 -18.89 7.72 10.36
N ASN A 201 -19.70 6.69 10.62
CA ASN A 201 -19.74 6.00 11.90
C ASN A 201 -18.90 4.72 11.81
N ILE A 202 -18.04 4.49 12.80
CA ILE A 202 -17.22 3.27 12.92
C ILE A 202 -17.51 2.63 14.28
N LYS A 203 -17.87 1.34 14.26
CA LYS A 203 -17.94 0.51 15.46
C LYS A 203 -16.86 -0.57 15.44
N ASN A 204 -16.05 -0.65 16.48
CA ASN A 204 -14.92 -1.56 16.59
C ASN A 204 -15.21 -2.66 17.62
N GLU A 205 -15.13 -3.91 17.20
CA GLU A 205 -15.24 -5.08 18.06
C GLU A 205 -13.91 -5.86 18.05
N GLY A 206 -13.28 -5.97 19.21
CA GLY A 206 -12.04 -6.72 19.38
C GLY A 206 -12.30 -8.22 19.51
N ALA A 207 -11.58 -9.03 18.74
CA ALA A 207 -11.52 -10.48 18.88
C ALA A 207 -10.05 -10.93 18.99
N ALA A 208 -9.81 -12.17 19.42
CA ALA A 208 -8.45 -12.69 19.56
C ALA A 208 -7.64 -12.56 18.26
N GLY A 209 -6.69 -11.61 18.24
CA GLY A 209 -5.80 -11.35 17.10
C GLY A 209 -6.40 -10.56 15.94
N SER A 210 -7.59 -9.98 16.04
CA SER A 210 -8.18 -9.13 14.99
C SER A 210 -9.18 -8.12 15.57
N VAL A 211 -9.40 -7.02 14.86
CA VAL A 211 -10.47 -6.04 15.14
C VAL A 211 -11.43 -6.05 13.96
N TYR A 212 -12.72 -6.14 14.25
CA TYR A 212 -13.78 -6.00 13.27
C TYR A 212 -14.31 -4.58 13.35
N SER A 213 -14.25 -3.85 12.24
CA SER A 213 -14.71 -2.48 12.15
C SER A 213 -15.94 -2.43 11.25
N SER A 214 -17.08 -2.14 11.84
CA SER A 214 -18.35 -1.91 11.16
C SER A 214 -18.44 -0.44 10.75
N TYR A 215 -18.42 -0.19 9.45
CA TYR A 215 -18.52 1.14 8.88
C TYR A 215 -19.96 1.46 8.49
N THR A 216 -20.35 2.71 8.65
CA THR A 216 -21.57 3.27 8.07
C THR A 216 -21.29 4.68 7.59
N TYR A 217 -21.30 4.85 6.27
CA TYR A 217 -21.15 6.14 5.61
C TYR A 217 -22.53 6.67 5.25
N THR A 218 -22.78 7.92 5.59
CA THR A 218 -24.01 8.63 5.25
C THR A 218 -23.67 9.90 4.47
N THR A 219 -24.40 10.19 3.39
CA THR A 219 -24.29 11.46 2.64
C THR A 219 -25.61 11.84 1.98
N ILE A 220 -25.69 13.04 1.41
CA ILE A 220 -26.77 13.44 0.51
C ILE A 220 -26.33 13.19 -0.93
N LYS A 221 -27.16 12.48 -1.69
CA LYS A 221 -27.03 12.36 -3.14
C LYS A 221 -28.42 12.52 -3.77
N ASN A 222 -28.55 13.44 -4.74
CA ASN A 222 -29.81 13.73 -5.42
C ASN A 222 -30.97 13.99 -4.43
N ASP A 223 -30.73 14.83 -3.42
CA ASP A 223 -31.67 15.18 -2.34
C ASP A 223 -32.19 14.00 -1.49
N LYS A 224 -31.54 12.84 -1.59
CA LYS A 224 -31.83 11.66 -0.76
C LYS A 224 -30.66 11.33 0.15
N LEU A 225 -30.98 10.79 1.31
CA LEU A 225 -29.99 10.33 2.27
C LEU A 225 -29.53 8.93 1.86
N VAL A 226 -28.26 8.81 1.48
CA VAL A 226 -27.64 7.54 1.10
C VAL A 226 -26.82 7.02 2.27
N LYS A 227 -27.05 5.76 2.65
CA LYS A 227 -26.28 5.04 3.65
C LYS A 227 -25.60 3.83 3.02
N VAL A 228 -24.31 3.65 3.30
CA VAL A 228 -23.51 2.49 2.89
C VAL A 228 -22.85 1.88 4.11
N SER A 229 -23.12 0.61 4.37
CA SER A 229 -22.63 -0.11 5.56
C SER A 229 -21.92 -1.41 5.18
N PHE A 230 -20.83 -1.73 5.86
CA PHE A 230 -20.04 -2.95 5.63
C PHE A 230 -19.11 -3.22 6.81
N ILE A 231 -18.53 -4.42 6.87
CA ILE A 231 -17.60 -4.82 7.93
C ILE A 231 -16.25 -5.21 7.34
N LEU A 232 -15.19 -4.59 7.85
CA LEU A 232 -13.81 -4.95 7.56
C LEU A 232 -13.16 -5.61 8.77
N ARG A 233 -12.31 -6.59 8.51
CA ARG A 233 -11.46 -7.23 9.52
C ARG A 233 -10.03 -6.72 9.35
N TYR A 234 -9.48 -6.26 10.47
CA TYR A 234 -8.09 -5.83 10.60
C TYR A 234 -7.33 -6.79 11.51
N PRO A 235 -6.29 -7.49 11.05
CA PRO A 235 -5.49 -8.33 11.93
C PRO A 235 -4.68 -7.48 12.91
N ASN A 236 -4.35 -8.06 14.06
CA ASN A 236 -3.34 -7.48 14.93
C ASN A 236 -1.97 -7.65 14.28
N CYS A 237 -1.39 -6.56 13.78
CA CYS A 237 -0.12 -6.62 13.05
C CYS A 237 1.04 -7.14 13.93
N ASN A 238 0.93 -7.03 15.26
CA ASN A 238 1.94 -7.55 16.20
C ASN A 238 1.99 -9.09 16.25
N ASN A 239 1.04 -9.77 15.61
CA ASN A 239 1.05 -11.23 15.47
C ASN A 239 1.98 -11.72 14.35
N TYR A 240 2.56 -10.81 13.55
CA TYR A 240 3.43 -11.15 12.42
C TYR A 240 4.91 -10.89 12.72
N ASP A 241 5.79 -11.49 11.91
CA ASP A 241 7.23 -11.17 11.93
C ASP A 241 7.48 -9.69 11.58
N GLU A 242 8.69 -9.19 11.83
CA GLU A 242 8.99 -7.75 11.72
C GLU A 242 8.69 -7.17 10.32
N ALA A 243 9.01 -7.91 9.26
CA ALA A 243 8.80 -7.45 7.89
C ALA A 243 7.31 -7.43 7.54
N GLN A 244 6.58 -8.48 7.91
CA GLN A 244 5.14 -8.58 7.72
C GLN A 244 4.36 -7.59 8.60
N ASN A 245 4.84 -7.32 9.82
CA ASN A 245 4.29 -6.32 10.72
C ASN A 245 4.37 -4.93 10.08
N LYS A 246 5.55 -4.54 9.59
CA LYS A 246 5.75 -3.27 8.87
C LYS A 246 4.85 -3.16 7.64
N ALA A 247 4.69 -4.23 6.87
CA ALA A 247 3.81 -4.26 5.71
C ALA A 247 2.32 -4.15 6.10
N CYS A 248 1.90 -4.86 7.15
CA CYS A 248 0.55 -4.81 7.71
C CYS A 248 0.20 -3.42 8.22
N VAL A 249 1.09 -2.80 9.00
CA VAL A 249 0.91 -1.43 9.51
C VAL A 249 0.81 -0.44 8.36
N SER A 250 1.74 -0.51 7.40
CA SER A 250 1.71 0.38 6.22
C SER A 250 0.44 0.21 5.41
N GLU A 251 -0.04 -1.02 5.17
CA GLU A 251 -1.32 -1.23 4.47
C GLU A 251 -2.48 -0.63 5.26
N ARG A 252 -2.54 -0.83 6.59
CA ARG A 252 -3.59 -0.25 7.44
C ARG A 252 -3.61 1.27 7.44
N GLU A 253 -2.45 1.92 7.39
CA GLU A 253 -2.34 3.39 7.38
C GLU A 253 -2.66 4.01 6.02
N THR A 254 -2.40 3.27 4.93
CA THR A 254 -2.55 3.75 3.56
C THR A 254 -3.84 3.28 2.86
N PHE A 255 -4.55 2.31 3.44
CA PHE A 255 -5.78 1.79 2.85
C PHE A 255 -6.91 2.82 2.94
N ASP A 256 -7.23 3.42 1.79
CA ASP A 256 -8.21 4.48 1.67
C ASP A 256 -9.64 3.90 1.54
N VAL A 257 -10.25 3.66 2.70
CA VAL A 257 -11.66 3.25 2.80
C VAL A 257 -12.59 4.34 2.25
N ASP A 258 -12.23 5.61 2.47
CA ASP A 258 -13.05 6.76 2.13
C ASP A 258 -13.23 6.88 0.61
N ALA A 259 -12.14 6.78 -0.16
CA ALA A 259 -12.18 6.80 -1.62
C ALA A 259 -12.94 5.59 -2.22
N MET A 260 -12.80 4.41 -1.61
CA MET A 260 -13.56 3.23 -2.04
C MET A 260 -15.07 3.45 -1.88
N VAL A 261 -15.48 3.96 -0.71
CA VAL A 261 -16.91 4.18 -0.42
C VAL A 261 -17.48 5.31 -1.25
N ASP A 262 -16.72 6.39 -1.46
CA ASP A 262 -17.12 7.47 -2.35
C ASP A 262 -17.43 6.92 -3.76
N LYS A 263 -16.54 6.09 -4.32
CA LYS A 263 -16.76 5.48 -5.64
C LYS A 263 -18.01 4.60 -5.67
N ILE A 264 -18.26 3.79 -4.63
CA ILE A 264 -19.50 3.01 -4.49
C ILE A 264 -20.71 3.97 -4.56
N ILE A 265 -20.69 5.02 -3.73
CA ILE A 265 -21.80 5.96 -3.62
C ILE A 265 -22.05 6.69 -4.93
N GLN A 266 -21.00 7.09 -5.66
CA GLN A 266 -21.14 7.75 -6.96
C GLN A 266 -21.80 6.85 -8.01
N THR A 267 -21.69 5.52 -7.90
CA THR A 267 -22.31 4.58 -8.84
C THR A 267 -23.78 4.26 -8.56
N ILE A 268 -24.30 4.63 -7.39
CA ILE A 268 -25.71 4.41 -7.01
C ILE A 268 -26.63 5.14 -7.98
N LYS A 269 -27.59 4.41 -8.56
CA LYS A 269 -28.66 4.93 -9.41
C LYS A 269 -29.99 4.94 -8.68
#